data_AF-A0A7C3THG9-F1
#
_entry.id   AF-A0A7C3THG9-F1
#
_cell.length_a   1.000
_cell.length_b   1.000
_cell.length_c   1.000
_cell.angle_alpha   90.00
_cell.angle_beta   90.00
_cell.angle_gamma   90.00
#
_symmetry.space_group_name_H-M   'P 1'
#
loop_
_entity.id
_entity.type
_entity.pdbx_description
1 polymer ?
#
loop_
_entity_poly.entity_id
_entity_poly.type
_entity_poly.pdbx_seq_one_letter_code
_entity_poly.pdbx_strand_id
1 'polypeptide(L)'
;MKTHLIFLEIAKKDLEATKCLYDKKFYSHSIFDLQQCIEKMVKSYGLYSEIITEAEAKITVGHKALKVFFEIFKERKFNELLEKYPELKEVSSINRFKSNLDEYKSTLFDENETWDISFSRETLQNIITNIDTLGDELEEVKRRINPKESLRRKTVNYILNFIFCLFSLSVLSLVFTPHAVRSRYPQDNFNPLEVYDDKMPLVQTLDHFMKIAEETLEKLNQIYTELSGG
;
A
#
# COMPACT_ATOMS: atom_id res chain seq x y z
N MET A 1 -8.84 22.92 0.80
CA MET A 1 -8.70 21.50 0.37
C MET A 1 -8.61 20.65 1.62
N LYS A 2 -9.36 19.53 1.71
CA LYS A 2 -9.30 18.65 2.89
C LYS A 2 -7.89 18.05 3.02
N THR A 3 -7.41 17.84 4.25
CA THR A 3 -6.03 17.40 4.52
C THR A 3 -5.62 16.11 3.80
N HIS A 4 -6.51 15.12 3.70
CA HIS A 4 -6.24 13.89 2.95
C HIS A 4 -5.98 14.15 1.45
N LEU A 5 -6.71 15.08 0.82
CA LEU A 5 -6.49 15.44 -0.59
C LEU A 5 -5.11 16.10 -0.80
N ILE A 6 -4.63 16.88 0.17
CA ILE A 6 -3.28 17.45 0.13
C ILE A 6 -2.24 16.33 0.12
N PHE A 7 -2.38 15.34 1.00
CA PHE A 7 -1.48 14.19 1.02
C PHE A 7 -1.54 13.38 -0.28
N LEU A 8 -2.72 13.18 -0.87
CA LEU A 8 -2.85 12.48 -2.15
C LEU A 8 -2.10 13.20 -3.27
N GLU A 9 -2.24 14.53 -3.38
CA GLU A 9 -1.54 15.32 -4.40
C GLU A 9 -0.02 15.29 -4.21
N ILE A 10 0.46 15.34 -2.96
CA ILE A 10 1.90 15.18 -2.68
C ILE A 10 2.38 13.79 -3.09
N ALA A 11 1.62 12.72 -2.77
CA ALA A 11 1.97 11.36 -3.15
C ALA A 11 2.10 11.19 -4.67
N LYS A 12 1.21 11.81 -5.46
CA LYS A 12 1.32 11.83 -6.93
C LYS A 12 2.65 12.43 -7.40
N LYS A 13 3.08 13.54 -6.78
CA LYS A 13 4.37 14.19 -7.10
C LYS A 13 5.59 13.38 -6.67
N ASP A 14 5.51 12.74 -5.51
CA ASP A 14 6.56 11.83 -5.05
C ASP A 14 6.70 10.63 -6.01
N LEU A 15 5.60 10.09 -6.54
CA LEU A 15 5.65 9.01 -7.54
C LEU A 15 6.23 9.47 -8.89
N GLU A 16 5.86 10.67 -9.37
CA GLU A 16 6.48 11.27 -10.57
C GLU A 16 8.00 11.41 -10.41
N ALA A 17 8.45 11.89 -9.24
CA ALA A 17 9.87 12.03 -8.92
C ALA A 17 10.58 10.67 -8.87
N THR A 18 9.96 9.69 -8.20
CA THR A 18 10.44 8.30 -8.10
C THR A 18 10.75 7.71 -9.48
N LYS A 19 9.83 7.83 -10.44
CA LYS A 19 9.97 7.33 -11.81
C LYS A 19 11.16 8.01 -12.51
N CYS A 20 11.25 9.34 -12.44
CA CYS A 20 12.35 10.11 -13.04
C CYS A 20 13.73 9.73 -12.47
N LEU A 21 13.82 9.50 -11.16
CA LEU A 21 15.05 9.09 -10.49
C LEU A 21 15.44 7.65 -10.85
N TYR A 22 14.46 6.76 -10.95
CA TYR A 22 14.68 5.37 -11.36
C TYR A 22 15.28 5.29 -12.77
N ASP A 23 14.70 6.02 -13.72
CA ASP A 23 15.16 6.05 -15.12
C ASP A 23 16.59 6.57 -15.24
N LYS A 24 16.99 7.47 -14.34
CA LYS A 24 18.36 8.01 -14.24
C LYS A 24 19.31 7.16 -13.39
N LYS A 25 18.84 5.99 -12.92
CA LYS A 25 19.58 5.05 -12.05
C LYS A 25 19.98 5.63 -10.69
N PHE A 26 19.28 6.64 -10.19
CA PHE A 26 19.41 7.11 -8.82
C PHE A 26 18.56 6.27 -7.87
N TYR A 27 18.89 4.98 -7.77
CA TYR A 27 18.03 3.97 -7.14
C TYR A 27 17.77 4.23 -5.66
N SER A 28 18.78 4.62 -4.88
CA SER A 28 18.60 4.96 -3.47
C SER A 28 17.59 6.09 -3.27
N HIS A 29 17.66 7.13 -4.12
CA HIS A 29 16.75 8.27 -4.09
C HIS A 29 15.36 7.90 -4.59
N SER A 30 15.27 7.06 -5.63
CA SER A 30 14.00 6.54 -6.12
C SER A 30 13.28 5.73 -5.04
N ILE A 31 13.98 4.83 -4.35
CA ILE A 31 13.41 4.04 -3.24
C ILE A 31 12.96 4.95 -2.09
N PHE A 32 13.75 5.98 -1.77
CA PHE A 32 13.36 6.96 -0.78
C PHE A 32 12.06 7.70 -1.16
N ASP A 33 12.00 8.23 -2.38
CA ASP A 33 10.84 8.97 -2.87
C ASP A 33 9.60 8.06 -2.97
N LEU A 34 9.77 6.77 -3.30
CA LEU A 34 8.66 5.81 -3.30
C LEU A 34 8.15 5.54 -1.88
N GLN A 35 9.06 5.36 -0.91
CA GLN A 35 8.68 5.23 0.50
C GLN A 35 7.90 6.46 0.97
N GLN A 36 8.34 7.65 0.56
CA GLN A 36 7.66 8.90 0.84
C GLN A 36 6.26 8.94 0.19
N CYS A 37 6.15 8.60 -1.10
CA CYS A 37 4.85 8.46 -1.78
C CYS A 37 3.89 7.56 -0.99
N ILE A 38 4.36 6.36 -0.59
CA ILE A 38 3.58 5.39 0.20
C ILE A 38 3.14 6.00 1.53
N GLU A 39 4.03 6.66 2.26
CA GLU A 39 3.70 7.30 3.54
C GLU A 39 2.60 8.36 3.40
N LYS A 40 2.62 9.17 2.32
CA LYS A 40 1.56 10.15 2.07
C LYS A 40 0.25 9.48 1.64
N MET A 41 0.28 8.42 0.83
CA MET A 41 -0.93 7.65 0.51
C MET A 41 -1.58 7.06 1.77
N VAL A 42 -0.78 6.49 2.66
CA VAL A 42 -1.22 5.94 3.95
C VAL A 42 -1.87 7.02 4.81
N LYS A 43 -1.27 8.21 4.91
CA LYS A 43 -1.85 9.35 5.65
C LYS A 43 -3.15 9.82 5.01
N SER A 44 -3.19 9.93 3.68
CA SER A 44 -4.40 10.29 2.94
C SER A 44 -5.53 9.30 3.22
N TYR A 45 -5.26 8.01 3.04
CA TYR A 45 -6.22 6.95 3.25
C TYR A 45 -6.70 6.91 4.70
N GLY A 46 -5.78 6.87 5.67
CA GLY A 46 -6.11 6.79 7.09
C GLY A 46 -6.92 7.97 7.61
N LEU A 47 -6.62 9.20 7.15
CA LEU A 47 -7.42 10.39 7.48
C LEU A 47 -8.81 10.33 6.85
N TYR A 48 -8.90 9.88 5.60
CA TYR A 48 -10.17 9.79 4.88
C TYR A 48 -11.13 8.78 5.54
N SER A 49 -10.61 7.63 5.96
CA SER A 49 -11.37 6.57 6.60
C SER A 49 -11.49 6.74 8.12
N GLU A 50 -11.05 7.87 8.67
CA GLU A 50 -11.08 8.19 10.10
C GLU A 50 -10.36 7.17 10.99
N ILE A 51 -9.40 6.44 10.42
CA ILE A 51 -8.58 5.48 11.16
C ILE A 51 -7.52 6.20 11.99
N ILE A 52 -6.99 7.30 11.45
CA ILE A 52 -6.05 8.17 12.15
C ILE A 52 -6.54 9.60 12.16
N THR A 53 -6.18 10.34 13.19
CA THR A 53 -6.44 11.77 13.34
C THR A 53 -5.39 12.62 12.62
N GLU A 54 -5.65 13.93 12.42
CA GLU A 54 -4.64 14.86 11.89
C GLU A 54 -3.41 14.98 12.80
N ALA A 55 -3.59 14.86 14.11
CA ALA A 55 -2.49 14.85 15.06
C ALA A 55 -1.61 13.61 14.87
N GLU A 56 -2.21 12.44 14.70
CA GLU A 56 -1.50 11.21 14.40
C GLU A 56 -0.86 11.28 13.02
N ALA A 57 -1.51 11.79 11.97
CA ALA A 57 -0.91 11.92 10.64
C ALA A 57 0.40 12.76 10.63
N LYS A 58 0.58 13.69 11.58
CA LYS A 58 1.82 14.46 11.74
C LYS A 58 2.96 13.67 12.41
N ILE A 59 2.63 12.66 13.20
CA ILE A 59 3.56 11.92 14.07
C ILE A 59 3.75 10.47 13.59
N THR A 60 2.80 9.93 12.82
CA THR A 60 2.77 8.55 12.36
C THR A 60 3.85 8.34 11.31
N VAL A 61 4.86 7.56 11.72
CA VAL A 61 5.95 7.03 10.88
C VAL A 61 5.62 5.56 10.57
N GLY A 62 5.92 5.11 9.35
CA GLY A 62 5.63 3.80 8.73
C GLY A 62 5.18 2.63 9.62
N HIS A 63 5.94 2.28 10.67
CA HIS A 63 5.61 1.15 11.56
C HIS A 63 4.25 1.29 12.27
N LYS A 64 3.86 2.50 12.68
CA LYS A 64 2.56 2.71 13.35
C LYS A 64 1.39 2.55 12.39
N ALA A 65 1.59 2.94 11.13
CA ALA A 65 0.58 2.77 10.10
C ALA A 65 0.35 1.28 9.76
N LEU A 66 1.42 0.47 9.73
CA LEU A 66 1.31 -0.97 9.58
C LEU A 66 0.46 -1.60 10.68
N LYS A 67 0.71 -1.24 11.94
CA LYS A 67 -0.09 -1.73 13.07
C LYS A 67 -1.57 -1.42 12.89
N VAL A 68 -1.87 -0.19 12.51
CA VAL A 68 -3.22 0.30 12.24
C VAL A 68 -3.93 -0.54 11.16
N PHE A 69 -3.26 -0.81 10.03
CA PHE A 69 -3.87 -1.61 8.97
C PHE A 69 -4.19 -3.04 9.40
N PHE A 70 -3.31 -3.64 10.20
CA PHE A 70 -3.54 -4.98 10.70
C PHE A 70 -4.70 -5.06 11.69
N GLU A 71 -4.93 -4.02 12.50
CA GLU A 71 -6.08 -4.00 13.39
C GLU A 71 -7.39 -3.94 12.60
N ILE A 72 -7.46 -3.19 11.49
CA ILE A 72 -8.65 -3.14 10.62
C ILE A 72 -9.03 -4.53 10.09
N PHE A 73 -8.05 -5.34 9.69
CA PHE A 73 -8.33 -6.70 9.22
C PHE A 73 -8.86 -7.63 10.32
N LYS A 74 -8.57 -7.31 11.59
CA LYS A 74 -9.08 -8.02 12.77
C LYS A 74 -10.41 -7.44 13.26
N GLU A 75 -10.80 -6.24 12.82
CA GLU A 75 -12.04 -5.61 13.28
C GLU A 75 -13.30 -6.34 12.82
N ARG A 76 -14.25 -6.41 13.74
CA ARG A 76 -15.61 -6.90 13.50
C ARG A 76 -16.27 -6.22 12.30
N LYS A 77 -16.05 -4.92 12.11
CA LYS A 77 -16.61 -4.14 10.99
C LYS A 77 -16.16 -4.65 9.62
N PHE A 78 -14.90 -5.09 9.49
CA PHE A 78 -14.40 -5.66 8.24
C PHE A 78 -15.06 -7.01 7.96
N ASN A 79 -15.26 -7.84 8.98
CA ASN A 79 -15.98 -9.11 8.83
C ASN A 79 -17.47 -8.89 8.50
N GLU A 80 -18.12 -7.92 9.14
CA GLU A 80 -19.50 -7.50 8.82
C GLU A 80 -19.62 -7.00 7.37
N LEU A 81 -18.61 -6.30 6.86
CA LEU A 81 -18.55 -5.89 5.45
C LEU A 81 -18.53 -7.09 4.51
N LEU A 82 -17.71 -8.11 4.81
CA LEU A 82 -17.64 -9.35 4.02
C LEU A 82 -18.95 -10.16 4.11
N GLU A 83 -19.64 -10.13 5.26
CA GLU A 83 -20.95 -10.77 5.41
C GLU A 83 -22.04 -10.06 4.60
N LYS A 84 -22.02 -8.72 4.57
CA LYS A 84 -22.97 -7.91 3.82
C LYS A 84 -22.83 -8.06 2.30
N TYR A 85 -21.63 -8.32 1.82
CA TYR A 85 -21.31 -8.50 0.40
C TYR A 85 -20.65 -9.86 0.18
N PRO A 86 -21.45 -10.94 0.06
CA PRO A 86 -20.93 -12.31 -0.02
C PRO A 86 -20.01 -12.53 -1.23
N GLU A 87 -20.14 -11.74 -2.29
CA GLU A 87 -19.25 -11.77 -3.46
C GLU A 87 -17.78 -11.49 -3.07
N LEU A 88 -17.54 -10.77 -1.97
CA LEU A 88 -16.21 -10.51 -1.44
C LEU A 88 -15.60 -11.72 -0.71
N LYS A 89 -16.42 -12.67 -0.25
CA LYS A 89 -15.93 -13.89 0.41
C LYS A 89 -15.26 -14.84 -0.58
N GLU A 90 -15.58 -14.71 -1.86
CA GLU A 90 -15.00 -15.51 -2.95
C GLU A 90 -13.58 -15.05 -3.33
N VAL A 91 -13.14 -13.87 -2.86
CA VAL A 91 -11.81 -13.33 -3.14
C VAL A 91 -10.77 -14.07 -2.30
N SER A 92 -10.04 -14.99 -2.92
CA SER A 92 -9.09 -15.86 -2.21
C SER A 92 -7.93 -15.09 -1.61
N SER A 93 -7.51 -13.99 -2.25
CA SER A 93 -6.42 -13.13 -1.78
C SER A 93 -6.73 -12.46 -0.44
N ILE A 94 -7.99 -12.09 -0.18
CA ILE A 94 -8.42 -11.53 1.12
C ILE A 94 -8.21 -12.58 2.23
N ASN A 95 -8.63 -13.82 1.96
CA ASN A 95 -8.50 -14.91 2.93
C ASN A 95 -7.04 -15.30 3.15
N ARG A 96 -6.25 -15.41 2.07
CA ARG A 96 -4.82 -15.73 2.15
C ARG A 96 -4.06 -14.68 2.97
N PHE A 97 -4.28 -13.40 2.71
CA PHE A 97 -3.61 -12.36 3.48
C PHE A 97 -4.03 -12.40 4.94
N LYS A 98 -5.33 -12.60 5.25
CA LYS A 98 -5.80 -12.81 6.63
C LYS A 98 -5.06 -13.94 7.34
N SER A 99 -4.86 -15.07 6.67
CA SER A 99 -4.11 -16.20 7.22
C SER A 99 -2.63 -15.88 7.46
N ASN A 100 -2.03 -15.04 6.61
CA ASN A 100 -0.62 -14.66 6.71
C ASN A 100 -0.40 -13.43 7.61
N LEU A 101 -1.46 -12.82 8.15
CA LEU A 101 -1.38 -11.61 8.98
C LEU A 101 -0.43 -11.77 10.16
N ASP A 102 -0.49 -12.90 10.86
CA ASP A 102 0.31 -13.11 12.07
C ASP A 102 1.79 -13.39 11.72
N GLU A 103 2.05 -14.05 10.59
CA GLU A 103 3.40 -14.19 10.03
C GLU A 103 3.99 -12.82 9.70
N TYR A 104 3.27 -12.00 8.92
CA TYR A 104 3.69 -10.63 8.62
C TYR A 104 3.90 -9.80 9.88
N LYS A 105 2.99 -9.87 10.87
CA LYS A 105 3.16 -9.18 12.16
C LYS A 105 4.46 -9.60 12.85
N SER A 106 4.76 -10.90 12.89
CA SER A 106 5.96 -11.41 13.59
C SER A 106 7.26 -10.90 12.94
N THR A 107 7.30 -10.83 11.61
CA THR A 107 8.44 -10.27 10.86
C THR A 107 8.53 -8.74 10.97
N LEU A 108 7.41 -8.05 11.22
CA LEU A 108 7.30 -6.58 11.20
C LEU A 108 7.42 -5.91 12.58
N PHE A 109 7.21 -6.63 13.67
CA PHE A 109 7.12 -6.03 15.01
C PHE A 109 8.09 -6.65 16.01
N ASP A 110 9.13 -7.37 15.54
CA ASP A 110 10.26 -7.68 16.41
C ASP A 110 11.03 -6.38 16.68
N GLU A 111 10.77 -5.78 17.84
CA GLU A 111 11.35 -4.50 18.28
C GLU A 111 12.88 -4.56 18.43
N ASN A 112 13.47 -5.76 18.40
CA ASN A 112 14.90 -5.98 18.61
C ASN A 112 15.71 -6.25 17.33
N GLU A 113 15.07 -6.40 16.16
CA GLU A 113 15.78 -6.73 14.92
C GLU A 113 16.12 -5.48 14.08
N THR A 114 17.40 -5.40 13.71
CA THR A 114 17.84 -4.60 12.57
C THR A 114 17.18 -5.13 11.32
N TRP A 115 16.05 -4.53 10.92
CA TRP A 115 15.30 -4.87 9.71
C TRP A 115 16.22 -5.26 8.56
N ASP A 116 16.15 -6.53 8.14
CA ASP A 116 16.88 -6.97 6.98
C ASP A 116 16.26 -6.29 5.75
N ILE A 117 17.07 -5.49 5.06
CA ILE A 117 16.68 -4.86 3.79
C ILE A 117 16.66 -5.87 2.64
N SER A 118 17.11 -7.11 2.89
CA SER A 118 17.29 -8.16 1.90
C SER A 118 16.04 -9.04 1.78
N PHE A 119 14.95 -8.45 1.29
CA PHE A 119 13.90 -9.30 0.73
C PHE A 119 14.50 -10.08 -0.45
N SER A 120 14.36 -11.41 -0.39
CA SER A 120 14.76 -12.25 -1.51
C SER A 120 13.95 -11.90 -2.76
N ARG A 121 14.51 -12.12 -3.95
CA ARG A 121 13.77 -11.91 -5.21
C ARG A 121 12.46 -12.70 -5.23
N GLU A 122 12.48 -13.93 -4.73
CA GLU A 122 11.30 -14.79 -4.64
C GLU A 122 10.25 -14.18 -3.71
N THR A 123 10.64 -13.68 -2.55
CA THR A 123 9.73 -13.01 -1.61
C THR A 123 9.06 -11.79 -2.25
N LEU A 124 9.84 -10.93 -2.92
CA LEU A 124 9.30 -9.74 -3.62
C LEU A 124 8.36 -10.14 -4.75
N GLN A 125 8.71 -11.16 -5.54
CA GLN A 125 7.87 -11.65 -6.63
C GLN A 125 6.56 -12.24 -6.10
N ASN A 126 6.60 -12.99 -5.00
CA ASN A 126 5.40 -13.52 -4.35
C ASN A 126 4.50 -12.39 -3.83
N ILE A 127 5.09 -11.35 -3.25
CA ILE A 127 4.38 -10.13 -2.81
C ILE A 127 3.67 -9.46 -4.00
N ILE A 128 4.38 -9.22 -5.11
CA ILE A 128 3.83 -8.58 -6.31
C ILE A 128 2.68 -9.43 -6.87
N THR A 129 2.93 -10.72 -7.07
CA THR A 129 1.93 -11.68 -7.57
C THR A 129 0.68 -11.69 -6.71
N ASN A 130 0.82 -11.56 -5.38
CA ASN A 130 -0.32 -11.54 -4.48
C ASN A 130 -1.19 -10.29 -4.64
N ILE A 131 -0.59 -9.14 -4.89
CA ILE A 131 -1.31 -7.89 -5.14
C ILE A 131 -1.98 -7.92 -6.52
N ASP A 132 -1.27 -8.38 -7.54
CA ASP A 132 -1.81 -8.50 -8.91
C ASP A 132 -3.02 -9.46 -8.92
N THR A 133 -2.90 -10.61 -8.26
CA THR A 133 -4.00 -11.58 -8.11
C THR A 133 -5.20 -10.95 -7.40
N LEU A 134 -4.97 -10.16 -6.34
CA LEU A 134 -6.05 -9.44 -5.67
C LEU A 134 -6.74 -8.45 -6.63
N GLY A 135 -5.96 -7.69 -7.42
CA GLY A 135 -6.49 -6.77 -8.42
C GLY A 135 -7.41 -7.48 -9.41
N ASP A 136 -6.96 -8.62 -9.95
CA ASP A 136 -7.71 -9.43 -10.90
C ASP A 136 -9.00 -10.00 -10.30
N GLU A 137 -8.95 -10.56 -9.09
CA GLU A 137 -10.12 -11.10 -8.39
C GLU A 137 -11.17 -10.01 -8.11
N LEU A 138 -10.74 -8.81 -7.70
CA LEU A 138 -11.66 -7.70 -7.42
C LEU A 138 -12.31 -7.17 -8.72
N GLU A 139 -11.56 -7.10 -9.83
CA GLU A 139 -12.14 -6.75 -11.14
C GLU A 139 -13.09 -7.83 -11.66
N GLU A 140 -12.85 -9.10 -11.35
CA GLU A 140 -13.82 -10.16 -11.66
C GLU A 140 -15.12 -9.99 -10.88
N VAL A 141 -15.05 -9.72 -9.56
CA VAL A 141 -16.23 -9.41 -8.74
C VAL A 141 -16.98 -8.23 -9.33
N LYS A 142 -16.27 -7.17 -9.73
CA LYS A 142 -16.85 -5.97 -10.34
C LYS A 142 -17.61 -6.26 -11.63
N ARG A 143 -17.13 -7.17 -12.47
CA ARG A 143 -17.80 -7.58 -13.73
C ARG A 143 -19.10 -8.36 -13.49
N ARG A 144 -19.18 -9.11 -12.39
CA ARG A 144 -20.37 -9.91 -12.05
C ARG A 144 -21.55 -9.07 -11.53
N ILE A 145 -21.30 -7.82 -11.13
CA ILE A 145 -22.34 -6.94 -10.60
C ILE A 145 -23.23 -6.42 -11.73
N ASN A 146 -24.54 -6.61 -11.56
CA ASN A 146 -25.54 -6.19 -12.55
C ASN A 146 -25.47 -4.67 -12.82
N PRO A 147 -25.24 -4.23 -14.08
CA PRO A 147 -25.16 -2.81 -14.44
C PRO A 147 -26.44 -2.01 -14.15
N LYS A 148 -27.60 -2.67 -14.06
CA LYS A 148 -28.90 -2.01 -13.83
C LYS A 148 -29.10 -1.52 -12.40
N GLU A 149 -28.35 -2.02 -11.42
CA GLU A 149 -28.40 -1.57 -10.03
C GLU A 149 -27.33 -0.50 -9.77
N SER A 150 -27.53 0.70 -10.32
CA SER A 150 -26.52 1.76 -10.36
C SER A 150 -25.98 2.17 -8.98
N LEU A 151 -26.83 2.21 -7.95
CA LEU A 151 -26.41 2.53 -6.58
C LEU A 151 -25.59 1.39 -5.95
N ARG A 152 -26.06 0.15 -6.05
CA ARG A 152 -25.32 -1.02 -5.55
C ARG A 152 -23.96 -1.13 -6.23
N ARG A 153 -23.90 -0.93 -7.55
CA ARG A 153 -22.65 -0.94 -8.31
C ARG A 153 -21.65 0.09 -7.81
N LYS A 154 -22.09 1.33 -7.55
CA LYS A 154 -21.23 2.37 -6.96
C LYS A 154 -20.73 1.95 -5.57
N THR A 155 -21.63 1.45 -4.71
CA THR A 155 -21.24 1.02 -3.36
C THR A 155 -20.23 -0.13 -3.38
N VAL A 156 -20.44 -1.13 -4.24
CA VAL A 156 -19.50 -2.25 -4.33
C VAL A 156 -18.18 -1.80 -4.95
N ASN A 157 -18.18 -0.99 -6.01
CA ASN A 157 -16.94 -0.41 -6.55
C ASN A 157 -16.12 0.32 -5.50
N TYR A 158 -16.79 1.17 -4.71
CA TYR A 158 -16.17 1.86 -3.59
C TYR A 158 -15.52 0.88 -2.61
N ILE A 159 -16.24 -0.19 -2.23
CA ILE A 159 -15.73 -1.20 -1.31
C ILE A 159 -14.55 -1.97 -1.91
N LEU A 160 -14.62 -2.37 -3.18
CA LEU A 160 -13.54 -3.08 -3.87
C LEU A 160 -12.28 -2.22 -3.95
N ASN A 161 -12.42 -0.94 -4.30
CA ASN A 161 -11.32 0.01 -4.33
C ASN A 161 -10.74 0.22 -2.93
N PHE A 162 -11.59 0.36 -1.91
CA PHE A 162 -11.18 0.52 -0.52
C PHE A 162 -10.37 -0.70 -0.04
N ILE A 163 -10.86 -1.90 -0.34
CA ILE A 163 -10.18 -3.16 -0.05
C ILE A 163 -8.82 -3.20 -0.75
N PHE A 164 -8.75 -2.95 -2.05
CA PHE A 164 -7.48 -2.95 -2.78
C PHE A 164 -6.47 -2.00 -2.13
N CYS A 165 -6.86 -0.75 -1.86
CA CYS A 165 -6.00 0.25 -1.24
C CYS A 165 -5.53 -0.20 0.15
N LEU A 166 -6.40 -0.80 0.96
CA LEU A 166 -6.02 -1.32 2.26
C LEU A 166 -4.91 -2.37 2.15
N PHE A 167 -5.06 -3.34 1.23
CA PHE A 167 -4.09 -4.41 1.02
C PHE A 167 -2.78 -3.88 0.42
N SER A 168 -2.86 -3.10 -0.66
CA SER A 168 -1.68 -2.60 -1.36
C SER A 168 -0.85 -1.70 -0.46
N LEU A 169 -1.47 -0.77 0.29
CA LEU A 169 -0.77 0.12 1.20
C LEU A 169 -0.13 -0.61 2.37
N SER A 170 -0.78 -1.67 2.88
CA SER A 170 -0.20 -2.50 3.95
C SER A 170 1.08 -3.17 3.48
N VAL A 171 1.04 -3.81 2.31
CA VAL A 171 2.19 -4.54 1.76
C VAL A 171 3.30 -3.61 1.30
N LEU A 172 2.97 -2.51 0.61
CA LEU A 172 3.94 -1.48 0.24
C LEU A 172 4.62 -0.88 1.47
N SER A 173 3.87 -0.60 2.53
CA SER A 173 4.45 -0.10 3.79
C SER A 173 5.40 -1.12 4.41
N LEU A 174 5.07 -2.42 4.35
CA LEU A 174 5.91 -3.52 4.84
C LEU A 174 7.24 -3.56 4.07
N VAL A 175 7.18 -3.51 2.74
CA VAL A 175 8.38 -3.57 1.90
C VAL A 175 9.25 -2.33 2.06
N PHE A 176 8.67 -1.12 2.11
CA PHE A 176 9.45 0.13 2.01
C PHE A 176 9.83 0.78 3.34
N THR A 177 9.18 0.43 4.46
CA THR A 177 9.53 0.98 5.79
C THR A 177 11.00 0.74 6.18
N PRO A 178 11.60 -0.45 5.98
CA PRO A 178 13.02 -0.70 6.28
C PRO A 178 13.99 0.26 5.56
N HIS A 179 13.56 0.80 4.43
CA HIS A 179 14.39 1.64 3.57
C HIS A 179 14.26 3.14 3.89
N ALA A 180 13.34 3.56 4.75
CA ALA A 180 13.07 4.99 5.03
C ALA A 180 14.30 5.77 5.53
N VAL A 181 15.19 5.12 6.30
CA VAL A 181 16.43 5.72 6.81
C VAL A 181 17.62 5.29 5.94
N ARG A 182 17.75 3.98 5.69
CA ARG A 182 18.90 3.39 4.98
C ARG A 182 19.04 3.85 3.54
N SER A 183 17.97 4.25 2.85
CA SER A 183 18.09 4.79 1.48
C SER A 183 18.75 6.17 1.42
N ARG A 184 18.83 6.89 2.54
CA ARG A 184 19.30 8.29 2.58
C ARG A 184 20.63 8.48 3.29
N TYR A 185 20.76 7.89 4.48
CA TYR A 185 21.85 8.20 5.37
C TYR A 185 22.84 7.03 5.40
N PRO A 186 24.14 7.30 5.22
CA PRO A 186 25.15 6.30 5.53
C PRO A 186 25.10 5.99 7.03
N GLN A 187 25.11 4.71 7.38
CA GLN A 187 25.11 4.24 8.77
C GLN A 187 26.12 3.11 8.92
N ASP A 188 27.06 3.24 9.84
CA ASP A 188 28.18 2.31 10.01
C ASP A 188 28.93 2.08 8.67
N ASN A 189 29.06 0.81 8.23
CA ASN A 189 29.66 0.43 6.95
C ASN A 189 28.64 0.36 5.80
N PHE A 190 27.47 0.99 5.93
CA PHE A 190 26.42 1.01 4.92
C PHE A 190 26.52 2.27 4.05
N ASN A 191 26.85 2.11 2.77
CA ASN A 191 26.75 3.18 1.77
C ASN A 191 25.51 2.95 0.88
N PRO A 192 24.47 3.81 0.95
CA PRO A 192 23.26 3.64 0.14
C PRO A 192 23.54 3.60 -1.36
N LEU A 193 24.58 4.30 -1.84
CA LEU A 193 24.93 4.31 -3.27
C LEU A 193 25.58 3.02 -3.75
N GLU A 194 26.17 2.24 -2.84
CA GLU A 194 26.77 0.93 -3.15
C GLU A 194 25.77 -0.21 -2.98
N VAL A 195 24.83 -0.08 -2.05
CA VAL A 195 23.86 -1.15 -1.74
C VAL A 195 22.66 -1.13 -2.68
N TYR A 196 22.12 0.05 -3.00
CA TYR A 196 20.99 0.17 -3.92
C TYR A 196 21.50 0.27 -5.35
N ASP A 197 21.93 -0.86 -5.90
CA ASP A 197 22.41 -1.00 -7.28
C ASP A 197 21.43 -1.81 -8.15
N ASP A 198 21.76 -1.98 -9.44
CA ASP A 198 20.94 -2.73 -10.39
C ASP A 198 20.90 -4.25 -10.16
N LYS A 199 21.70 -4.76 -9.22
CA LYS A 199 21.72 -6.17 -8.81
C LYS A 199 20.79 -6.43 -7.64
N MET A 200 20.46 -5.42 -6.85
CA MET A 200 19.57 -5.55 -5.70
C MET A 200 18.16 -6.00 -6.17
N PRO A 201 17.61 -7.09 -5.60
CA PRO A 201 16.29 -7.59 -5.98
C PRO A 201 15.16 -6.56 -5.90
N LEU A 202 15.22 -5.68 -4.90
CA LEU A 202 14.26 -4.58 -4.74
C LEU A 202 14.34 -3.58 -5.89
N VAL A 203 15.55 -3.21 -6.33
CA VAL A 203 15.74 -2.28 -7.45
C VAL A 203 15.23 -2.87 -8.75
N GLN A 204 15.43 -4.18 -8.95
CA GLN A 204 14.99 -4.91 -10.14
C GLN A 204 13.47 -5.08 -10.23
N THR A 205 12.77 -4.99 -9.10
CA THR A 205 11.31 -5.09 -9.02
C THR A 205 10.63 -3.74 -8.73
N LEU A 206 11.41 -2.65 -8.64
CA LEU A 206 10.91 -1.34 -8.25
C LEU A 206 9.88 -0.79 -9.22
N ASP A 207 10.01 -1.07 -10.52
CA ASP A 207 9.06 -0.67 -11.55
C ASP A 207 7.66 -1.28 -11.33
N HIS A 208 7.59 -2.52 -10.85
CA HIS A 208 6.34 -3.18 -10.50
C HIS A 208 5.71 -2.55 -9.25
N PHE A 209 6.52 -2.26 -8.23
CA PHE A 209 6.03 -1.52 -7.05
C PHE A 209 5.53 -0.11 -7.41
N MET A 210 6.18 0.58 -8.35
CA MET A 210 5.70 1.87 -8.87
C MET A 210 4.35 1.74 -9.58
N LYS A 211 4.12 0.67 -10.35
CA LYS A 211 2.82 0.39 -10.98
C LYS A 211 1.73 0.13 -9.95
N ILE A 212 2.03 -0.65 -8.91
CA ILE A 212 1.10 -0.90 -7.80
C ILE A 212 0.77 0.39 -7.06
N ALA A 213 1.77 1.25 -6.82
CA ALA A 213 1.57 2.56 -6.20
C ALA A 213 0.70 3.48 -7.07
N GLU A 214 0.91 3.48 -8.40
CA GLU A 214 0.08 4.21 -9.37
C GLU A 214 -1.37 3.75 -9.35
N GLU A 215 -1.62 2.44 -9.45
CA GLU A 215 -2.97 1.88 -9.39
C GLU A 215 -3.64 2.20 -8.04
N THR A 216 -2.87 2.16 -6.95
CA THR A 216 -3.37 2.53 -5.61
C THR A 216 -3.78 4.01 -5.57
N LEU A 217 -2.98 4.92 -6.13
CA LEU A 217 -3.33 6.34 -6.24
C LEU A 217 -4.61 6.55 -7.06
N GLU A 218 -4.75 5.85 -8.18
CA GLU A 218 -5.94 5.93 -9.02
C GLU A 218 -7.19 5.50 -8.26
N LYS A 219 -7.14 4.37 -7.54
CA LYS A 219 -8.27 3.89 -6.73
C LYS A 219 -8.57 4.81 -5.55
N LEU A 220 -7.57 5.38 -4.88
CA LEU A 220 -7.78 6.42 -3.86
C LEU A 220 -8.50 7.64 -4.46
N ASN A 221 -8.09 8.08 -5.64
CA ASN A 221 -8.74 9.18 -6.34
C ASN A 221 -10.19 8.85 -6.72
N GLN A 222 -10.48 7.62 -7.15
CA GLN A 222 -11.84 7.14 -7.41
C GLN A 222 -12.71 7.16 -6.14
N ILE A 223 -12.21 6.60 -5.03
CA ILE A 223 -12.88 6.61 -3.72
C ILE A 223 -13.28 8.04 -3.32
N TYR A 224 -12.37 9.00 -3.48
CA TYR A 224 -12.61 10.38 -3.06
C TYR A 224 -13.56 11.13 -4.00
N THR A 225 -13.59 10.78 -5.29
CA THR A 225 -14.47 11.44 -6.27
C THR A 225 -15.87 10.85 -6.29
N GLU A 226 -16.03 9.52 -6.13
CA GLU A 226 -17.32 8.83 -6.16
C GLU A 226 -18.28 9.26 -5.04
N LEU A 227 -17.76 9.72 -3.90
CA LEU A 227 -18.56 10.22 -2.77
C LEU A 227 -18.66 11.75 -2.69
N SER A 228 -17.86 12.47 -3.49
CA SER A 228 -17.95 13.94 -3.57
C SER A 228 -19.05 14.43 -4.52
N GLY A 229 -19.66 13.53 -5.30
CA GLY A 229 -20.74 13.80 -6.25
C GLY A 229 -22.11 13.26 -5.84
N GLY A 230 -22.35 13.07 -4.53
CA GLY A 230 -23.64 12.63 -3.95
C GLY A 230 -24.34 13.75 -3.21
#